data_AF-A0A0Q8QG24-F1
#
_entry.id   AF-A0A0Q8QG24-F1
#
_cell.length_a   1.000
_cell.length_b   1.000
_cell.length_c   1.000
_cell.angle_alpha   90.00
_cell.angle_beta   90.00
_cell.angle_gamma   90.00
#
_symmetry.space_group_name_H-M   'P 1'
#
loop_
_entity.id
_entity.type
_entity.pdbx_description
1 polymer ?
#
loop_
_entity_poly.entity_id
_entity_poly.type
_entity_poly.pdbx_seq_one_letter_code
_entity_poly.pdbx_strand_id
1 'polypeptide(L)'
;MKNSAVTGASAVRRWLPLVVIGLLIVTALVWMFGSGGGTKTVTAFFPRAVSIYEGSDVRILGVAIGQVDEVVPEGTQVKVVMSYDEDVDVPQDAQAVIVSPSVVGDRYIQLTPAYEAGAVMADNTIIKGDKTAIPLELDEIYSSIDKLTVAIGPNGANRDGALTDLLEQTAKNFGGQGAEFNKTIKQFGRLSETLDNNKDELFESTEQLGSFIKTLADNDDTVRGFNQSLGDVSTLLNDERQELTSALSNLGVALDEVATFVKTNRAVLGRNIKDVNRVAKVLVRQRAALDEILQAGPLAVTNLFHTYNPKDGTLDTNANIGNLVHELTSNPKAVLCTLVSAADSSGDLCDLIGTLLPRGAPFGTGSWYGEKYDPTLNGLVEVDR
;
A
#
# COMPACT_ATOMS: atom_id res chain seq x y z
N MET A 1 83.44 50.52 71.74
CA MET A 1 82.70 51.37 70.79
C MET A 1 83.24 51.16 69.39
N LYS A 2 82.49 50.47 68.50
CA LYS A 2 82.28 50.83 67.08
C LYS A 2 81.44 49.76 66.35
N ASN A 3 80.30 50.21 65.85
CA ASN A 3 79.33 49.52 64.99
C ASN A 3 79.90 49.21 63.59
N SER A 4 79.32 48.21 62.91
CA SER A 4 79.02 48.16 61.45
C SER A 4 78.24 46.85 61.17
N ALA A 5 76.91 46.85 61.05
CA ALA A 5 76.04 47.27 59.94
C ALA A 5 75.83 46.20 58.84
N VAL A 6 74.74 45.42 59.02
CA VAL A 6 73.72 44.98 58.05
C VAL A 6 74.18 44.61 56.62
N THR A 7 74.38 43.31 56.38
CA THR A 7 74.40 42.66 55.05
C THR A 7 73.25 41.67 54.95
N GLY A 8 72.06 42.14 54.59
CA GLY A 8 70.88 41.29 54.34
C GLY A 8 69.93 41.78 53.24
N ALA A 9 70.19 42.95 52.65
CA ALA A 9 69.23 43.64 51.79
C ALA A 9 69.39 43.39 50.27
N SER A 10 70.46 42.75 49.80
CA SER A 10 70.76 42.64 48.36
C SER A 10 70.06 41.48 47.66
N ALA A 11 69.75 40.39 48.38
CA ALA A 11 69.02 39.25 47.81
C ALA A 11 67.56 39.63 47.55
N VAL A 12 66.88 40.23 48.53
CA VAL A 12 65.45 40.59 48.45
C VAL A 12 65.17 41.58 47.31
N ARG A 13 66.06 42.56 47.09
CA ARG A 13 65.92 43.56 46.01
C ARG A 13 66.05 42.97 44.60
N ARG A 14 66.72 41.83 44.47
CA ARG A 14 66.97 41.17 43.17
C ARG A 14 65.78 40.31 42.70
N TRP A 15 65.01 39.78 43.64
CA TRP A 15 63.81 38.99 43.37
C TRP A 15 62.53 39.84 43.30
N LEU A 16 62.53 41.04 43.88
CA LEU A 16 61.41 41.97 43.86
C LEU A 16 60.81 42.23 42.45
N PRO A 17 61.61 42.52 41.39
CA PRO A 17 61.04 42.77 40.07
C PRO A 17 60.41 41.52 39.45
N LEU A 18 60.96 40.33 39.71
CA LEU A 18 60.41 39.07 39.20
C LEU A 18 59.08 38.72 39.88
N VAL A 19 58.97 38.97 41.19
CA VAL A 19 57.71 38.79 41.92
C VAL A 19 56.65 39.76 41.42
N VAL A 20 57.00 41.03 41.20
CA VAL A 20 56.05 42.04 40.68
C VAL A 20 55.59 41.69 39.27
N ILE A 21 56.49 41.26 38.38
CA ILE A 21 56.13 40.82 37.02
C ILE A 21 55.24 39.57 37.09
N GLY A 22 55.57 38.59 37.95
CA GLY A 22 54.72 37.41 38.15
C GLY A 22 53.32 37.77 38.64
N LEU A 23 53.21 38.72 39.59
CA LEU A 23 51.94 39.16 40.14
C LEU A 23 51.11 39.95 39.12
N LEU A 24 51.77 40.75 38.27
CA LEU A 24 51.12 41.45 37.15
C LEU A 24 50.63 40.49 36.06
N ILE A 25 51.39 39.43 35.76
CA ILE A 25 50.96 38.40 34.81
C ILE A 25 49.77 37.62 35.38
N VAL A 26 49.81 37.23 36.65
CA VAL A 26 48.71 36.53 37.31
C VAL A 26 47.45 37.41 37.34
N THR A 27 47.57 38.69 37.70
CA THR A 27 46.43 39.61 37.69
C THR A 27 45.89 39.86 36.28
N ALA A 28 46.75 40.00 35.26
CA ALA A 28 46.32 40.12 33.87
C ALA A 28 45.60 38.86 33.36
N LEU A 29 46.09 37.66 33.71
CA LEU A 29 45.44 36.39 33.37
C LEU A 29 44.11 36.24 34.09
N VAL A 30 44.04 36.59 35.39
CA VAL A 30 42.77 36.57 36.14
C VAL A 30 41.78 37.59 35.59
N TRP A 31 42.22 38.73 35.07
CA TRP A 31 41.32 39.71 34.47
C TRP A 31 40.87 39.30 33.05
N MET A 32 41.74 38.64 32.29
CA MET A 32 41.47 38.17 30.92
C MET A 32 40.61 36.89 30.88
N PHE A 33 40.72 36.02 31.89
CA PHE A 33 39.97 34.77 31.99
C PHE A 33 38.90 34.77 33.09
N GLY A 34 38.95 35.72 34.02
CA GLY A 34 38.01 35.86 35.13
C GLY A 34 36.99 36.99 34.95
N SER A 35 36.93 37.62 33.78
CA SER A 35 35.79 38.46 33.37
C SER A 35 34.60 37.59 32.95
N GLY A 36 34.19 36.66 33.81
CA GLY A 36 32.84 36.12 33.72
C GLY A 36 31.91 37.24 34.15
N GLY A 37 31.22 37.85 33.18
CA GLY A 37 29.98 38.58 33.49
C GLY A 37 29.11 37.71 34.36
N GLY A 38 28.31 38.32 35.24
CA GLY A 38 27.35 37.58 36.03
C GLY A 38 26.49 36.66 35.14
N THR A 39 26.02 35.55 35.70
CA THR A 39 25.10 34.67 35.01
C THR A 39 23.71 34.82 35.63
N LYS A 40 22.69 34.80 34.78
CA LYS A 40 21.30 34.68 35.22
C LYS A 40 20.89 33.21 35.15
N THR A 41 20.20 32.76 36.18
CA THR A 41 19.65 31.41 36.29
C THR A 41 18.19 31.41 35.89
N VAL A 42 17.76 30.42 35.12
CA VAL A 42 16.37 30.19 34.75
C VAL A 42 16.05 28.70 34.87
N THR A 43 14.88 28.38 35.42
CA THR A 43 14.41 27.00 35.55
C THR A 43 13.21 26.80 34.65
N ALA A 44 13.21 25.76 33.82
CA ALA A 44 12.08 25.39 32.98
C ALA A 44 11.59 23.98 33.27
N PHE A 45 10.28 23.77 33.21
CA PHE A 45 9.65 22.46 33.39
C PHE A 45 9.14 21.92 32.07
N PHE A 46 9.73 20.83 31.57
CA PHE A 46 9.30 20.18 30.35
C PHE A 46 8.55 18.88 30.65
N PRO A 47 7.61 18.44 29.80
CA PRO A 47 7.01 17.10 29.94
C PRO A 47 8.06 15.99 29.78
N ARG A 48 9.05 16.17 28.89
CA ARG A 48 10.18 15.27 28.64
C ARG A 48 11.40 16.09 28.21
N ALA A 49 12.61 15.61 28.51
CA ALA A 49 13.87 16.26 28.13
C ALA A 49 14.81 15.27 27.41
N VAL A 50 14.33 14.68 26.33
CA VAL A 50 15.12 13.71 25.54
C VAL A 50 16.30 14.43 24.88
N SER A 51 17.49 13.84 24.99
CA SER A 51 18.74 14.38 24.41
C SER A 51 19.11 15.80 24.87
N ILE A 52 18.68 16.17 26.08
CA ILE A 52 19.16 17.33 26.82
C ILE A 52 19.98 16.84 28.01
N TYR A 53 21.17 17.39 28.17
CA TYR A 53 22.16 17.04 29.17
C TYR A 53 22.75 18.28 29.84
N GLU A 54 23.41 18.11 30.98
CA GLU A 54 24.29 19.14 31.53
C GLU A 54 25.35 19.54 30.48
N GLY A 55 25.53 20.85 30.29
CA GLY A 55 26.36 21.42 29.23
C GLY A 55 25.68 21.58 27.87
N SER A 56 24.41 21.16 27.71
CA SER A 56 23.66 21.43 26.47
C SER A 56 23.45 22.93 26.28
N ASP A 57 23.50 23.40 25.04
CA ASP A 57 23.41 24.83 24.76
C ASP A 57 22.03 25.42 25.10
N VAL A 58 22.06 26.65 25.62
CA VAL A 58 20.91 27.54 25.70
C VAL A 58 21.10 28.65 24.67
N ARG A 59 20.11 28.84 23.81
CA ARG A 59 20.23 29.68 22.61
C ARG A 59 19.09 30.69 22.46
N ILE A 60 19.37 31.81 21.79
CA ILE A 60 18.38 32.75 21.26
C ILE A 60 18.64 32.92 19.78
N LEU A 61 17.61 32.75 18.94
CA LEU A 61 17.74 32.79 17.47
C LEU A 61 18.87 31.89 16.93
N GLY A 62 19.15 30.77 17.61
CA GLY A 62 20.20 29.83 17.25
C GLY A 62 21.62 30.20 17.72
N VAL A 63 21.82 31.34 18.36
CA VAL A 63 23.11 31.76 18.95
C VAL A 63 23.18 31.29 20.40
N ALA A 64 24.27 30.62 20.78
CA ALA A 64 24.51 30.17 22.15
C ALA A 64 24.80 31.36 23.08
N ILE A 65 24.07 31.41 24.19
CA ILE A 65 24.15 32.47 25.21
C ILE A 65 24.41 31.91 26.61
N GLY A 66 24.42 30.59 26.74
CA GLY A 66 24.37 29.91 28.02
C GLY A 66 24.30 28.40 27.84
N GLN A 67 24.07 27.70 28.94
CA GLN A 67 24.09 26.25 28.99
C GLN A 67 23.12 25.70 30.04
N VAL A 68 22.79 24.42 29.89
CA VAL A 68 22.03 23.65 30.88
C VAL A 68 22.97 23.26 32.02
N ASP A 69 22.60 23.61 33.25
CA ASP A 69 23.37 23.28 34.45
C ASP A 69 22.90 21.98 35.09
N GLU A 70 21.60 21.68 35.04
CA GLU A 70 21.04 20.48 35.68
C GLU A 70 19.77 20.00 34.97
N VAL A 71 19.62 18.67 34.86
CA VAL A 71 18.41 18.02 34.34
C VAL A 71 17.89 17.02 35.37
N VAL A 72 16.77 17.34 36.02
CA VAL A 72 16.20 16.55 37.12
C VAL A 72 14.81 16.03 36.75
N PRO A 73 14.64 14.71 36.59
CA PRO A 73 13.32 14.11 36.44
C PRO A 73 12.49 14.28 37.72
N GLU A 74 11.27 14.81 37.59
CA GLU A 74 10.33 15.04 38.68
C GLU A 74 8.95 14.44 38.34
N GLY A 75 8.81 13.13 38.56
CA GLY A 75 7.53 12.42 38.35
C GLY A 75 7.10 12.44 36.88
N THR A 76 6.12 13.30 36.55
CA THR A 76 5.55 13.43 35.18
C THR A 76 6.14 14.58 34.37
N GLN A 77 7.16 15.26 34.90
CA GLN A 77 7.85 16.37 34.25
C GLN A 77 9.36 16.29 34.51
N VAL A 78 10.12 17.13 33.82
CA VAL A 78 11.57 17.26 33.99
C VAL A 78 11.87 18.73 34.28
N LYS A 79 12.51 18.98 35.41
CA LYS A 79 13.04 20.29 35.79
C LYS A 79 14.41 20.46 35.14
N VAL A 80 14.58 21.51 34.35
CA VAL A 80 15.85 21.86 33.72
C VAL A 80 16.31 23.21 34.25
N VAL A 81 17.47 23.22 34.90
CA VAL A 81 18.13 24.44 35.39
C VAL A 81 19.15 24.87 34.34
N MET A 82 19.12 26.16 34.00
CA MET A 82 19.93 26.75 32.95
C MET A 82 20.54 28.05 33.43
N SER A 83 21.73 28.36 32.93
CA SER A 83 22.41 29.63 33.12
C SER A 83 22.66 30.30 31.78
N TYR A 84 22.59 31.63 31.75
CA TYR A 84 22.92 32.44 30.58
C TYR A 84 23.60 33.76 30.97
N ASP A 85 24.32 34.35 30.02
CA ASP A 85 25.07 35.59 30.20
C ASP A 85 24.15 36.76 30.62
N GLU A 86 24.50 37.49 31.67
CA GLU A 86 23.68 38.62 32.18
C GLU A 86 23.55 39.77 31.18
N ASP A 87 24.52 39.91 30.27
CA ASP A 87 24.58 40.92 29.21
C ASP A 87 23.52 40.67 28.10
N VAL A 88 22.89 39.50 28.09
CA VAL A 88 21.83 39.15 27.14
C VAL A 88 20.45 39.42 27.75
N ASP A 89 19.71 40.33 27.11
CA ASP A 89 18.32 40.59 27.48
C ASP A 89 17.39 39.50 26.94
N VAL A 90 16.61 38.91 27.84
CA VAL A 90 15.55 37.92 27.54
C VAL A 90 14.21 38.51 27.97
N PRO A 91 13.13 38.43 27.17
CA PRO A 91 11.81 38.91 27.57
C PRO A 91 11.32 38.26 28.87
N GLN A 92 10.66 39.02 29.74
CA GLN A 92 10.08 38.50 30.99
C GLN A 92 9.13 37.31 30.77
N ASP A 93 8.42 37.30 29.64
CA ASP A 93 7.42 36.31 29.30
C ASP A 93 7.91 35.21 28.35
N ALA A 94 9.23 35.12 28.12
CA ALA A 94 9.85 34.15 27.22
C ALA A 94 9.48 32.70 27.56
N GLN A 95 9.48 31.89 26.52
CA GLN A 95 9.23 30.46 26.50
C GLN A 95 10.54 29.72 26.31
N ALA A 96 10.59 28.48 26.80
CA ALA A 96 11.73 27.58 26.60
C ALA A 96 11.30 26.43 25.69
N VAL A 97 11.98 26.27 24.55
CA VAL A 97 11.63 25.27 23.54
C VAL A 97 12.82 24.36 23.31
N ILE A 98 12.66 23.06 23.47
CA ILE A 98 13.69 22.10 23.04
C ILE A 98 13.67 22.03 21.52
N VAL A 99 14.82 22.23 20.88
CA VAL A 99 14.96 22.16 19.43
C VAL A 99 15.89 21.01 19.05
N SER A 100 15.46 20.19 18.08
CA SER A 100 16.24 19.08 17.54
C SER A 100 16.79 19.49 16.17
N PRO A 101 18.07 19.91 16.07
CA PRO A 101 18.65 20.29 14.77
C PRO A 101 18.80 19.07 13.83
N SER A 102 18.84 17.86 14.38
CA SER A 102 18.93 16.60 13.66
C SER A 102 18.08 15.52 14.32
N VAL A 103 17.84 14.42 13.60
CA VAL A 103 17.15 13.22 14.15
C VAL A 103 18.05 12.48 15.15
N VAL A 104 19.36 12.57 14.95
CA VAL A 104 20.38 11.96 15.80
C VAL A 104 21.37 13.04 16.20
N GLY A 105 21.44 13.34 17.49
CA GLY A 105 22.37 14.30 18.06
C GLY A 105 21.82 14.97 19.31
N ASP A 106 22.66 15.81 19.91
CA ASP A 106 22.30 16.60 21.07
C ASP A 106 21.29 17.68 20.67
N ARG A 107 20.34 17.92 21.57
CA ARG A 107 19.36 18.99 21.43
C ARG A 107 19.82 20.21 22.22
N TYR A 108 19.22 21.36 21.91
CA TYR A 108 19.48 22.59 22.65
C TYR A 108 18.16 23.19 23.11
N ILE A 109 18.22 24.06 24.13
CA ILE A 109 17.05 24.81 24.58
C ILE A 109 17.10 26.20 23.96
N GLN A 110 16.01 26.59 23.31
CA GLN A 110 15.82 27.92 22.75
C GLN A 110 14.93 28.75 23.66
N LEU A 111 15.43 29.91 24.10
CA LEU A 111 14.62 30.96 24.71
C LEU A 111 14.01 31.82 23.60
N THR A 112 12.69 31.97 23.62
CA THR A 112 11.94 32.64 22.55
C THR A 112 10.74 33.42 23.10
N PRO A 113 10.36 34.57 22.55
CA PRO A 113 10.99 35.28 21.43
C PRO A 113 12.31 35.96 21.81
N ALA A 114 13.05 36.47 20.83
CA ALA A 114 14.16 37.38 21.08
C ALA A 114 13.65 38.69 21.71
N TYR A 115 14.49 39.34 22.51
CA TYR A 115 14.13 40.61 23.12
C TYR A 115 14.08 41.74 22.09
N GLU A 116 12.93 42.42 22.00
CA GLU A 116 12.75 43.62 21.19
C GLU A 116 12.54 44.86 22.06
N ALA A 117 11.64 44.76 23.05
CA ALA A 117 11.33 45.81 24.02
C ALA A 117 10.55 45.24 25.22
N GLY A 118 10.51 45.99 26.32
CA GLY A 118 9.64 45.69 27.48
C GLY A 118 10.41 45.20 28.70
N ALA A 119 9.74 44.48 29.60
CA ALA A 119 10.36 43.97 30.80
C ALA A 119 11.31 42.80 30.49
N VAL A 120 12.49 42.82 31.11
CA VAL A 120 13.50 41.75 31.01
C VAL A 120 13.24 40.69 32.09
N MET A 121 13.53 39.44 31.76
CA MET A 121 13.46 38.31 32.68
C MET A 121 14.34 38.56 33.90
N ALA A 122 13.76 38.36 35.08
CA ALA A 122 14.50 38.44 36.34
C ALA A 122 15.36 37.17 36.54
N ASP A 123 16.42 37.31 37.33
CA ASP A 123 17.20 36.14 37.77
C ASP A 123 16.34 35.17 38.59
N ASN A 124 16.63 33.87 38.50
CA ASN A 124 15.89 32.76 39.09
C ASN A 124 14.42 32.66 38.64
N THR A 125 14.11 33.11 37.41
CA THR A 125 12.76 32.97 36.86
C THR A 125 12.41 31.49 36.63
N ILE A 126 11.15 31.13 36.89
CA ILE A 126 10.61 29.79 36.64
C ILE A 126 9.65 29.84 35.45
N ILE A 127 10.01 29.13 34.37
CA ILE A 127 9.18 28.87 33.20
C ILE A 127 8.38 27.59 33.44
N LYS A 128 7.07 27.74 33.57
CA LYS A 128 6.14 26.63 33.77
C LYS A 128 5.89 25.87 32.47
N GLY A 129 5.39 24.63 32.59
CA GLY A 129 5.19 23.74 31.45
C GLY A 129 4.28 24.27 30.33
N ASP A 130 3.33 25.15 30.64
CA ASP A 130 2.48 25.85 29.66
C ASP A 130 3.25 26.84 28.76
N LYS A 131 4.46 27.21 29.16
CA LYS A 131 5.40 28.04 28.40
C LYS A 131 6.63 27.25 27.92
N THR A 132 6.50 25.92 27.85
CA THR A 132 7.53 25.05 27.29
C THR A 132 6.99 24.26 26.12
N ALA A 133 7.87 23.94 25.16
CA ALA A 133 7.53 23.06 24.06
C ALA A 133 8.68 22.09 23.79
N ILE A 134 8.31 20.91 23.30
CA ILE A 134 9.23 19.84 22.89
C ILE A 134 8.92 19.45 21.45
N PRO A 135 9.91 18.95 20.70
CA PRO A 135 9.66 18.45 19.36
C PRO A 135 8.76 17.21 19.44
N LEU A 136 8.02 16.97 18.34
CA LEU A 136 7.24 15.75 18.19
C LEU A 136 8.20 14.58 17.95
N GLU A 137 8.05 13.52 18.73
CA GLU A 137 8.90 12.33 18.61
C GLU A 137 8.38 11.39 17.51
N LEU A 138 9.26 10.52 17.00
CA LEU A 138 8.95 9.64 15.87
C LEU A 138 7.84 8.62 16.20
N ASP A 139 7.82 8.10 17.42
CA ASP A 139 6.77 7.23 17.93
C ASP A 139 5.41 7.94 18.00
N GLU A 140 5.39 9.23 18.31
CA GLU A 140 4.17 10.05 18.32
C GLU A 140 3.65 10.30 16.90
N ILE A 141 4.56 10.50 15.94
CA ILE A 141 4.21 10.59 14.52
C ILE A 141 3.59 9.26 14.06
N TYR A 142 4.25 8.12 14.33
CA TYR A 142 3.72 6.81 13.96
C TYR A 142 2.39 6.51 14.65
N SER A 143 2.26 6.82 15.94
CA SER A 143 1.00 6.68 16.67
C SER A 143 -0.12 7.53 16.08
N SER A 144 0.20 8.75 15.62
CA SER A 144 -0.77 9.63 14.99
C SER A 144 -1.21 9.13 13.62
N ILE A 145 -0.29 8.58 12.83
CA ILE A 145 -0.57 7.94 11.54
C ILE A 145 -1.41 6.68 11.75
N ASP A 146 -1.07 5.85 12.74
CA ASP A 146 -1.83 4.65 13.08
C ASP A 146 -3.25 5.00 13.51
N LYS A 147 -3.41 5.94 14.45
CA LYS A 147 -4.74 6.43 14.86
C LYS A 147 -5.56 6.95 13.69
N LEU A 148 -4.95 7.70 12.78
CA LEU A 148 -5.62 8.17 11.57
C LEU A 148 -6.02 6.99 10.69
N THR A 149 -5.11 6.03 10.47
CA THR A 149 -5.33 4.83 9.66
C THR A 149 -6.47 3.96 10.21
N VAL A 150 -6.51 3.76 11.53
CA VAL A 150 -7.61 3.08 12.23
C VAL A 150 -8.91 3.87 12.09
N ALA A 151 -8.84 5.19 12.29
CA ALA A 151 -10.00 6.06 12.22
C ALA A 151 -10.61 6.17 10.82
N ILE A 152 -9.83 6.06 9.75
CA ILE A 152 -10.33 6.04 8.36
C ILE A 152 -10.49 4.62 7.81
N GLY A 153 -10.01 3.61 8.54
CA GLY A 153 -10.02 2.22 8.15
C GLY A 153 -11.42 1.58 8.20
N PRO A 154 -11.53 0.29 7.84
CA PRO A 154 -12.80 -0.44 7.80
C PRO A 154 -13.48 -0.59 9.17
N ASN A 155 -12.78 -0.31 10.26
CA ASN A 155 -13.33 -0.30 11.62
C ASN A 155 -13.69 1.12 12.11
N GLY A 156 -13.31 2.17 11.37
CA GLY A 156 -13.54 3.57 11.70
C GLY A 156 -14.61 4.22 10.80
N ALA A 157 -14.35 5.41 10.30
CA ALA A 157 -15.24 6.20 9.45
C ALA A 157 -15.61 5.51 8.12
N ASN A 158 -14.77 4.59 7.63
CA ASN A 158 -15.07 3.80 6.44
C ASN A 158 -15.79 2.48 6.74
N ARG A 159 -16.23 2.24 7.99
CA ARG A 159 -17.01 1.04 8.35
C ARG A 159 -18.28 0.88 7.50
N ASP A 160 -18.91 2.00 7.18
CA ASP A 160 -20.08 2.10 6.29
C ASP A 160 -19.77 3.03 5.09
N GLY A 161 -18.49 3.14 4.72
CA GLY A 161 -17.99 4.09 3.72
C GLY A 161 -17.84 3.50 2.32
N ALA A 162 -17.61 4.36 1.32
CA ALA A 162 -17.64 4.02 -0.09
C ALA A 162 -16.73 2.84 -0.50
N LEU A 163 -15.61 2.62 0.20
CA LEU A 163 -14.73 1.48 -0.06
C LEU A 163 -15.30 0.19 0.52
N THR A 164 -15.87 0.22 1.73
CA THR A 164 -16.56 -0.95 2.30
C THR A 164 -17.81 -1.28 1.48
N ASP A 165 -18.59 -0.28 1.07
CA ASP A 165 -19.70 -0.45 0.16
C ASP A 165 -19.25 -1.01 -1.19
N LEU A 166 -18.16 -0.51 -1.78
CA LEU A 166 -17.63 -1.03 -3.04
C LEU A 166 -17.24 -2.52 -2.89
N LEU A 167 -16.55 -2.88 -1.82
CA LEU A 167 -16.15 -4.27 -1.55
C LEU A 167 -17.37 -5.16 -1.31
N GLU A 168 -18.35 -4.68 -0.55
CA GLU A 168 -19.56 -5.43 -0.23
C GLU A 168 -20.48 -5.60 -1.45
N GLN A 169 -20.59 -4.56 -2.28
CA GLN A 169 -21.34 -4.59 -3.55
C GLN A 169 -20.61 -5.42 -4.62
N THR A 170 -19.28 -5.40 -4.66
CA THR A 170 -18.47 -6.27 -5.52
C THR A 170 -18.64 -7.74 -5.08
N ALA A 171 -18.59 -8.01 -3.78
CA ALA A 171 -18.87 -9.31 -3.17
C ALA A 171 -20.29 -9.82 -3.50
N LYS A 172 -21.29 -8.94 -3.47
CA LYS A 172 -22.69 -9.23 -3.85
C LYS A 172 -22.84 -9.47 -5.35
N ASN A 173 -22.13 -8.72 -6.20
CA ASN A 173 -22.22 -8.81 -7.67
C ASN A 173 -21.46 -9.99 -8.28
N PHE A 174 -20.44 -10.53 -7.62
CA PHE A 174 -19.70 -11.73 -8.06
C PHE A 174 -20.41 -13.06 -7.75
N GLY A 175 -21.74 -13.05 -7.57
CA GLY A 175 -22.56 -14.27 -7.56
C GLY A 175 -22.49 -15.09 -6.28
N GLY A 176 -22.34 -14.46 -5.11
CA GLY A 176 -22.35 -15.14 -3.81
C GLY A 176 -21.01 -15.69 -3.33
N GLN A 177 -19.95 -15.59 -4.14
CA GLN A 177 -18.56 -15.91 -3.75
C GLN A 177 -17.89 -14.82 -2.91
N GLY A 178 -18.56 -13.68 -2.71
CA GLY A 178 -18.05 -12.56 -1.94
C GLY A 178 -17.73 -12.87 -0.48
N ALA A 179 -18.43 -13.84 0.13
CA ALA A 179 -18.12 -14.31 1.47
C ALA A 179 -16.78 -15.08 1.53
N GLU A 180 -16.46 -15.85 0.48
CA GLU A 180 -15.17 -16.53 0.32
C GLU A 180 -14.05 -15.51 0.08
N PHE A 181 -14.26 -14.53 -0.80
CA PHE A 181 -13.30 -13.45 -1.03
C PHE A 181 -13.04 -12.60 0.22
N ASN A 182 -14.10 -12.26 0.98
CA ASN A 182 -13.98 -11.57 2.27
C ASN A 182 -13.20 -12.42 3.30
N LYS A 183 -13.42 -13.75 3.29
CA LYS A 183 -12.64 -14.69 4.09
C LYS A 183 -11.17 -14.69 3.70
N THR A 184 -10.85 -14.72 2.42
CA THR A 184 -9.46 -14.66 1.93
C THR A 184 -8.77 -13.38 2.37
N ILE A 185 -9.43 -12.22 2.24
CA ILE A 185 -8.87 -10.94 2.71
C ILE A 185 -8.65 -10.95 4.22
N LYS A 186 -9.61 -11.44 5.01
CA LYS A 186 -9.46 -11.57 6.48
C LYS A 186 -8.39 -12.58 6.89
N GLN A 187 -8.18 -13.64 6.12
CA GLN A 187 -7.12 -14.61 6.36
C GLN A 187 -5.75 -14.03 6.00
N PHE A 188 -5.66 -13.26 4.92
CA PHE A 188 -4.46 -12.53 4.54
C PHE A 188 -4.08 -11.45 5.57
N GLY A 189 -5.08 -10.73 6.10
CA GLY A 189 -4.89 -9.79 7.21
C GLY A 189 -4.36 -10.47 8.46
N ARG A 190 -4.95 -11.61 8.86
CA ARG A 190 -4.45 -12.41 10.00
C ARG A 190 -3.07 -13.01 9.78
N LEU A 191 -2.76 -13.43 8.55
CA LEU A 191 -1.42 -13.91 8.19
C LEU A 191 -0.40 -12.77 8.32
N SER A 192 -0.73 -11.57 7.84
CA SER A 192 0.14 -10.39 7.95
C SER A 192 0.32 -9.95 9.41
N GLU A 193 -0.74 -9.98 10.21
CA GLU A 193 -0.69 -9.70 11.65
C GLU A 193 0.12 -10.77 12.41
N THR A 194 0.00 -12.04 12.02
CA THR A 194 0.84 -13.12 12.57
C THR A 194 2.31 -12.93 12.18
N LEU A 195 2.59 -12.53 10.94
CA LEU A 195 3.96 -12.24 10.50
C LEU A 195 4.56 -11.02 11.21
N ASP A 196 3.79 -9.97 11.46
CA ASP A 196 4.23 -8.80 12.23
C ASP A 196 4.45 -9.12 13.71
N ASN A 197 3.59 -9.95 14.32
CA ASN A 197 3.73 -10.39 15.71
C ASN A 197 4.89 -11.38 15.94
N ASN A 198 5.42 -12.02 14.88
CA ASN A 198 6.57 -12.92 14.95
C ASN A 198 7.84 -12.31 14.33
N LYS A 199 7.85 -11.01 14.06
CA LYS A 199 9.04 -10.32 13.53
C LYS A 199 10.23 -10.43 14.48
N ASP A 200 9.98 -10.42 15.79
CA ASP A 200 11.03 -10.47 16.80
C ASP A 200 11.74 -11.84 16.81
N GLU A 201 11.03 -12.95 16.56
CA GLU A 201 11.61 -14.31 16.41
C GLU A 201 12.33 -14.50 15.06
N LEU A 202 11.90 -13.80 13.99
CA LEU A 202 12.58 -13.83 12.69
C LEU A 202 13.86 -13.00 12.64
N PHE A 203 14.00 -12.00 13.52
CA PHE A 203 15.21 -11.17 13.65
C PHE A 203 16.11 -11.58 14.83
N GLU A 204 15.77 -12.63 15.57
CA GLU A 204 16.58 -13.23 16.64
C GLU A 204 17.67 -14.18 16.09
N SER A 205 18.51 -13.67 15.19
CA SER A 205 19.85 -14.22 14.95
C SER A 205 20.87 -13.10 15.13
N THR A 206 20.97 -12.69 16.40
CA THR A 206 21.86 -11.67 16.94
C THR A 206 23.36 -11.96 16.73
N GLU A 207 23.71 -13.17 16.29
CA GLU A 207 25.11 -13.58 16.04
C GLU A 207 25.66 -13.08 14.68
N GLN A 208 24.80 -12.63 13.74
CA GLN A 208 25.25 -12.12 12.43
C GLN A 208 25.28 -10.58 12.33
N LEU A 209 24.57 -9.86 13.21
CA LEU A 209 24.64 -8.39 13.29
C LEU A 209 26.02 -7.88 13.73
N GLY A 210 26.75 -8.64 14.56
CA GLY A 210 28.11 -8.30 14.97
C GLY A 210 29.13 -8.30 13.83
N SER A 211 28.93 -9.17 12.82
CA SER A 211 29.78 -9.23 11.62
C SER A 211 29.48 -8.08 10.64
N PHE A 212 28.21 -7.70 10.53
CA PHE A 212 27.76 -6.58 9.70
C PHE A 212 28.23 -5.22 10.26
N ILE A 213 28.11 -5.02 11.58
CA ILE A 213 28.59 -3.80 12.26
C ILE A 213 30.12 -3.66 12.16
N LYS A 214 30.85 -4.77 12.21
CA LYS A 214 32.32 -4.78 12.04
C LYS A 214 32.75 -4.46 10.60
N THR A 215 32.00 -4.94 9.62
CA THR A 215 32.22 -4.62 8.19
C THR A 215 31.87 -3.17 7.86
N LEU A 216 30.88 -2.60 8.57
CA LEU A 216 30.47 -1.20 8.41
C LEU A 216 31.44 -0.21 9.08
N ALA A 217 32.08 -0.61 10.19
CA ALA A 217 33.14 0.15 10.84
C ALA A 217 34.44 0.20 10.01
N ASP A 218 34.67 -0.80 9.13
CA ASP A 218 35.86 -0.87 8.26
C ASP A 218 35.70 -0.11 6.92
N ASN A 219 34.52 0.48 6.62
CA ASN A 219 34.22 1.12 5.34
C ASN A 219 33.80 2.60 5.46
N ASP A 220 34.74 3.41 5.92
CA ASP A 220 34.62 4.86 6.18
C ASP A 220 34.16 5.69 4.96
N ASP A 221 34.43 5.22 3.73
CA ASP A 221 34.01 5.88 2.49
C ASP A 221 32.54 5.65 2.14
N THR A 222 31.95 4.55 2.61
CA THR A 222 30.51 4.24 2.40
C THR A 222 29.64 5.13 3.28
N VAL A 223 30.08 5.46 4.49
CA VAL A 223 29.39 6.40 5.41
C VAL A 223 29.42 7.83 4.86
N ARG A 224 30.55 8.26 4.28
CA ARG A 224 30.63 9.57 3.58
C ARG A 224 29.73 9.61 2.35
N GLY A 225 29.73 8.59 1.51
CA GLY A 225 28.84 8.50 0.34
C GLY A 225 27.35 8.47 0.71
N PHE A 226 27.00 7.82 1.82
CA PHE A 226 25.64 7.79 2.35
C PHE A 226 25.20 9.16 2.88
N ASN A 227 26.05 9.86 3.66
CA ASN A 227 25.75 11.21 4.15
C ASN A 227 25.59 12.23 3.01
N GLN A 228 26.40 12.10 1.95
CA GLN A 228 26.32 12.96 0.79
C GLN A 228 25.04 12.67 -0.03
N SER A 229 24.68 11.40 -0.18
CA SER A 229 23.40 10.99 -0.78
C SER A 229 22.19 11.45 0.05
N LEU A 230 22.29 11.46 1.38
CA LEU A 230 21.25 11.98 2.27
C LEU A 230 21.08 13.50 2.13
N GLY A 231 22.19 14.22 1.98
CA GLY A 231 22.20 15.66 1.69
C GLY A 231 21.54 15.97 0.34
N ASP A 232 21.90 15.23 -0.70
CA ASP A 232 21.34 15.41 -2.05
C ASP A 232 19.83 15.08 -2.07
N VAL A 233 19.40 14.02 -1.40
CA VAL A 233 17.97 13.66 -1.25
C VAL A 233 17.21 14.71 -0.44
N SER A 234 17.80 15.25 0.63
CA SER A 234 17.15 16.29 1.43
C SER A 234 17.02 17.61 0.68
N THR A 235 17.98 17.92 -0.21
CA THR A 235 17.93 19.11 -1.05
C THR A 235 16.91 18.95 -2.17
N LEU A 236 16.89 17.77 -2.81
CA LEU A 236 15.90 17.39 -3.81
C LEU A 236 14.47 17.42 -3.23
N LEU A 237 14.25 16.85 -2.03
CA LEU A 237 12.94 16.87 -1.36
C LEU A 237 12.50 18.29 -0.94
N ASN A 238 13.45 19.18 -0.66
CA ASN A 238 13.15 20.57 -0.32
C ASN A 238 12.79 21.39 -1.57
N ASP A 239 13.49 21.14 -2.69
CA ASP A 239 13.25 21.79 -3.99
C ASP A 239 11.97 21.23 -4.67
N GLU A 240 11.68 19.93 -4.54
CA GLU A 240 10.50 19.28 -5.10
C GLU A 240 9.24 19.43 -4.23
N ARG A 241 9.33 19.99 -3.02
CA ARG A 241 8.18 20.19 -2.13
C ARG A 241 7.06 20.99 -2.81
N GLN A 242 7.43 21.93 -3.67
CA GLN A 242 6.50 22.75 -4.45
C GLN A 242 5.89 21.97 -5.62
N GLU A 243 6.65 21.09 -6.28
CA GLU A 243 6.15 20.19 -7.32
C GLU A 243 5.24 19.11 -6.74
N LEU A 244 5.57 18.53 -5.58
CA LEU A 244 4.74 17.56 -4.89
C LEU A 244 3.42 18.19 -4.40
N THR A 245 3.47 19.41 -3.86
CA THR A 245 2.27 20.17 -3.50
C THR A 245 1.41 20.45 -4.72
N SER A 246 2.02 20.80 -5.85
CA SER A 246 1.32 21.04 -7.12
C SER A 246 0.72 19.74 -7.68
N ALA A 247 1.43 18.62 -7.62
CA ALA A 247 0.96 17.31 -8.05
C ALA A 247 -0.22 16.83 -7.19
N LEU A 248 -0.16 17.02 -5.87
CA LEU A 248 -1.25 16.70 -4.95
C LEU A 248 -2.47 17.61 -5.16
N SER A 249 -2.25 18.89 -5.43
CA SER A 249 -3.34 19.83 -5.78
C SER A 249 -4.00 19.44 -7.11
N ASN A 250 -3.20 19.15 -8.14
CA ASN A 250 -3.70 18.71 -9.44
C ASN A 250 -4.44 17.36 -9.36
N LEU A 251 -3.96 16.44 -8.52
CA LEU A 251 -4.66 15.19 -8.24
C LEU A 251 -6.02 15.46 -7.58
N GLY A 252 -6.08 16.38 -6.61
CA GLY A 252 -7.33 16.80 -5.98
C GLY A 252 -8.35 17.35 -7.00
N VAL A 253 -7.88 18.19 -7.93
CA VAL A 253 -8.71 18.74 -9.02
C VAL A 253 -9.19 17.63 -9.96
N ALA A 254 -8.29 16.73 -10.40
CA ALA A 254 -8.65 15.63 -11.28
C ALA A 254 -9.66 14.66 -10.63
N LEU A 255 -9.50 14.38 -9.34
CA LEU A 255 -10.44 13.54 -8.58
C LEU A 255 -11.80 14.23 -8.42
N ASP A 256 -11.85 15.55 -8.24
CA ASP A 256 -13.10 16.31 -8.19
C ASP A 256 -13.80 16.37 -9.55
N GLU A 257 -13.05 16.50 -10.65
CA GLU A 257 -13.60 16.39 -12.02
C GLU A 257 -14.17 15.00 -12.29
N VAL A 258 -13.47 13.94 -11.90
CA VAL A 258 -13.97 12.56 -12.04
C VAL A 258 -15.21 12.35 -11.16
N ALA A 259 -15.20 12.83 -9.91
CA ALA A 259 -16.35 12.75 -9.01
C ALA A 259 -17.57 13.50 -9.58
N THR A 260 -17.34 14.69 -10.12
CA THR A 260 -18.37 15.52 -10.76
C THR A 260 -18.89 14.89 -12.05
N PHE A 261 -18.01 14.34 -12.88
CA PHE A 261 -18.38 13.60 -14.08
C PHE A 261 -19.25 12.39 -13.74
N VAL A 262 -18.85 11.60 -12.74
CA VAL A 262 -19.62 10.43 -12.28
C VAL A 262 -20.96 10.87 -11.69
N LYS A 263 -20.99 11.91 -10.86
CA LYS A 263 -22.23 12.45 -10.26
C LYS A 263 -23.21 12.93 -11.33
N THR A 264 -22.71 13.66 -12.32
CA THR A 264 -23.50 14.21 -13.44
C THR A 264 -24.02 13.10 -14.36
N ASN A 265 -23.19 12.09 -14.63
CA ASN A 265 -23.52 11.02 -15.58
C ASN A 265 -24.07 9.74 -14.93
N ARG A 266 -24.24 9.70 -13.60
CA ARG A 266 -24.69 8.52 -12.84
C ARG A 266 -25.97 7.89 -13.40
N ALA A 267 -26.91 8.72 -13.86
CA ALA A 267 -28.15 8.26 -14.46
C ALA A 267 -27.94 7.59 -15.83
N VAL A 268 -27.02 8.11 -16.66
CA VAL A 268 -26.65 7.55 -17.96
C VAL A 268 -25.85 6.26 -17.78
N LEU A 269 -24.82 6.28 -16.91
CA LEU A 269 -24.01 5.12 -16.56
C LEU A 269 -24.86 3.99 -15.98
N GLY A 270 -25.80 4.31 -15.09
CA GLY A 270 -26.74 3.34 -14.52
C GLY A 270 -27.68 2.72 -15.56
N ARG A 271 -28.08 3.45 -16.60
CA ARG A 271 -28.84 2.90 -17.74
C ARG A 271 -27.96 1.98 -18.59
N ASN A 272 -26.76 2.43 -18.96
CA ASN A 272 -25.84 1.64 -19.78
C ASN A 272 -25.46 0.31 -19.10
N ILE A 273 -25.18 0.31 -17.79
CA ILE A 273 -24.89 -0.93 -17.05
C ILE A 273 -26.10 -1.87 -17.03
N LYS A 274 -27.32 -1.34 -16.86
CA LYS A 274 -28.55 -2.15 -16.95
C LYS A 274 -28.76 -2.72 -18.34
N ASP A 275 -28.47 -1.96 -19.38
CA ASP A 275 -28.60 -2.41 -20.77
C ASP A 275 -27.55 -3.46 -21.13
N VAL A 276 -26.30 -3.29 -20.71
CA VAL A 276 -25.25 -4.32 -20.85
C VAL A 276 -25.62 -5.60 -20.11
N ASN A 277 -26.13 -5.50 -18.88
CA ASN A 277 -26.61 -6.67 -18.13
C ASN A 277 -27.82 -7.33 -18.83
N ARG A 278 -28.71 -6.54 -19.45
CA ARG A 278 -29.82 -7.07 -20.26
C ARG A 278 -29.30 -7.84 -21.47
N VAL A 279 -28.34 -7.28 -22.21
CA VAL A 279 -27.71 -7.94 -23.37
C VAL A 279 -26.97 -9.21 -22.94
N ALA A 280 -26.19 -9.15 -21.87
CA ALA A 280 -25.51 -10.32 -21.31
C ALA A 280 -26.50 -11.41 -20.90
N LYS A 281 -27.63 -11.07 -20.27
CA LYS A 281 -28.70 -12.04 -19.94
C LYS A 281 -29.41 -12.59 -21.17
N VAL A 282 -29.48 -11.86 -22.27
CA VAL A 282 -30.02 -12.37 -23.54
C VAL A 282 -29.01 -13.34 -24.17
N LEU A 283 -27.73 -12.99 -24.21
CA LEU A 283 -26.65 -13.85 -24.70
C LEU A 283 -26.55 -15.15 -23.91
N VAL A 284 -26.61 -15.09 -22.58
CA VAL A 284 -26.62 -16.29 -21.72
C VAL A 284 -27.87 -17.13 -21.94
N ARG A 285 -29.06 -16.51 -22.08
CA ARG A 285 -30.30 -17.25 -22.39
C ARG A 285 -30.28 -17.90 -23.77
N GLN A 286 -29.62 -17.27 -24.74
CA GLN A 286 -29.52 -17.76 -26.12
C GLN A 286 -28.22 -18.50 -26.41
N ARG A 287 -27.47 -18.92 -25.38
CA ARG A 287 -26.18 -19.60 -25.60
C ARG A 287 -26.32 -20.84 -26.47
N ALA A 288 -27.41 -21.59 -26.31
CA ALA A 288 -27.65 -22.82 -27.08
C ALA A 288 -27.86 -22.51 -28.57
N ALA A 289 -28.65 -21.48 -28.88
CA ALA A 289 -28.86 -21.03 -30.26
C ALA A 289 -27.57 -20.44 -30.87
N LEU A 290 -26.75 -19.74 -30.08
CA LEU A 290 -25.43 -19.26 -30.51
C LEU A 290 -24.46 -20.41 -30.79
N ASP A 291 -24.43 -21.42 -29.93
CA ASP A 291 -23.61 -22.62 -30.11
C ASP A 291 -24.03 -23.39 -31.37
N GLU A 292 -25.34 -23.55 -31.59
CA GLU A 292 -25.90 -24.15 -32.80
C GLU A 292 -25.51 -23.36 -34.07
N ILE A 293 -25.63 -22.04 -34.06
CA ILE A 293 -25.22 -21.19 -35.20
C ILE A 293 -23.71 -21.25 -35.44
N LEU A 294 -22.89 -21.31 -34.39
CA LEU A 294 -21.43 -21.38 -34.53
C LEU A 294 -20.97 -22.75 -35.04
N GLN A 295 -21.68 -23.83 -34.68
CA GLN A 295 -21.38 -25.17 -35.15
C GLN A 295 -21.93 -25.44 -36.56
N ALA A 296 -23.20 -25.10 -36.81
CA ALA A 296 -23.90 -25.41 -38.06
C ALA A 296 -23.79 -24.30 -39.13
N GLY A 297 -23.53 -23.05 -38.71
CA GLY A 297 -23.49 -21.88 -39.60
C GLY A 297 -22.44 -21.97 -40.70
N PRO A 298 -21.17 -22.32 -40.40
CA PRO A 298 -20.15 -22.49 -41.45
C PRO A 298 -20.55 -23.53 -42.50
N LEU A 299 -21.14 -24.65 -42.07
CA LEU A 299 -21.63 -25.69 -42.97
C LEU A 299 -22.81 -25.18 -43.81
N ALA A 300 -23.75 -24.46 -43.20
CA ALA A 300 -24.90 -23.89 -43.91
C ALA A 300 -24.48 -22.89 -45.00
N VAL A 301 -23.53 -22.00 -44.69
CA VAL A 301 -22.98 -21.02 -45.66
C VAL A 301 -22.19 -21.73 -46.76
N THR A 302 -21.40 -22.74 -46.41
CA THR A 302 -20.63 -23.54 -47.37
C THR A 302 -21.54 -24.29 -48.33
N ASN A 303 -22.60 -24.92 -47.82
CA ASN A 303 -23.61 -25.60 -48.64
C ASN A 303 -24.38 -24.61 -49.52
N LEU A 304 -24.72 -23.43 -49.01
CA LEU A 304 -25.34 -22.37 -49.82
C LEU A 304 -24.41 -21.91 -50.96
N PHE A 305 -23.11 -21.77 -50.69
CA PHE A 305 -22.12 -21.44 -51.72
C PHE A 305 -21.99 -22.56 -52.77
N HIS A 306 -21.97 -23.82 -52.34
CA HIS A 306 -21.89 -24.97 -53.25
C HIS A 306 -23.15 -25.19 -54.10
N THR A 307 -24.31 -24.74 -53.62
CA THR A 307 -25.56 -24.81 -54.40
C THR A 307 -25.71 -23.66 -55.38
N TYR A 308 -24.93 -22.58 -55.25
CA TYR A 308 -24.99 -21.49 -56.22
C TYR A 308 -24.25 -21.83 -57.50
N ASN A 309 -24.97 -21.85 -58.63
CA ASN A 309 -24.39 -22.01 -59.96
C ASN A 309 -24.21 -20.63 -60.63
N PRO A 310 -22.97 -20.13 -60.73
CA PRO A 310 -22.72 -18.80 -61.26
C PRO A 310 -22.93 -18.68 -62.78
N LYS A 311 -23.01 -19.80 -63.51
CA LYS A 311 -23.23 -19.78 -64.96
C LYS A 311 -24.69 -19.53 -65.32
N ASP A 312 -25.59 -20.13 -64.55
CA ASP A 312 -27.03 -20.09 -64.80
C ASP A 312 -27.77 -19.13 -63.84
N GLY A 313 -27.07 -18.63 -62.81
CA GLY A 313 -27.65 -17.74 -61.79
C GLY A 313 -28.66 -18.45 -60.88
N THR A 314 -28.66 -19.77 -60.87
CA THR A 314 -29.59 -20.63 -60.14
C THR A 314 -29.00 -21.14 -58.83
N LEU A 315 -29.88 -21.55 -57.91
CA LEU A 315 -29.51 -22.43 -56.80
C LEU A 315 -29.79 -23.87 -57.24
N ASP A 316 -28.74 -24.58 -57.59
CA ASP A 316 -28.78 -25.98 -57.98
C ASP A 316 -28.94 -26.83 -56.72
N THR A 317 -30.19 -27.01 -56.33
CA THR A 317 -30.58 -27.87 -55.22
C THR A 317 -31.03 -29.21 -55.80
N ASN A 318 -30.33 -30.30 -55.42
CA ASN A 318 -30.84 -31.63 -55.70
C ASN A 318 -31.85 -31.98 -54.60
N ALA A 319 -33.10 -31.52 -54.77
CA ALA A 319 -34.22 -32.06 -54.02
C ALA A 319 -34.41 -33.48 -54.51
N ASN A 320 -33.71 -34.43 -53.89
CA ASN A 320 -33.58 -35.81 -54.33
C ASN A 320 -34.88 -36.62 -54.05
N ILE A 321 -36.03 -36.07 -54.48
CA ILE A 321 -37.37 -36.59 -54.24
C ILE A 321 -37.53 -37.96 -54.91
N GLY A 322 -36.85 -38.19 -56.03
CA GLY A 322 -36.78 -39.50 -56.69
C GLY A 322 -36.08 -40.56 -55.84
N ASN A 323 -34.93 -40.24 -55.22
CA ASN A 323 -34.29 -41.16 -54.28
C ASN A 323 -35.08 -41.32 -52.99
N LEU A 324 -35.78 -40.29 -52.50
CA LEU A 324 -36.62 -40.42 -51.31
C LEU A 324 -37.70 -41.48 -51.52
N VAL A 325 -38.34 -41.51 -52.68
CA VAL A 325 -39.31 -42.56 -53.03
C VAL A 325 -38.62 -43.93 -53.11
N HIS A 326 -37.44 -44.01 -53.73
CA HIS A 326 -36.67 -45.26 -53.79
C HIS A 326 -36.27 -45.77 -52.40
N GLU A 327 -35.82 -44.89 -51.51
CA GLU A 327 -35.33 -45.19 -50.16
C GLU A 327 -36.47 -45.47 -49.19
N LEU A 328 -37.64 -44.83 -49.37
CA LEU A 328 -38.89 -45.22 -48.72
C LEU A 328 -39.31 -46.65 -49.11
N THR A 329 -39.10 -47.06 -50.37
CA THR A 329 -39.46 -48.41 -50.81
C THR A 329 -38.44 -49.48 -50.41
N SER A 330 -37.14 -49.15 -50.41
CA SER A 330 -36.06 -50.11 -50.16
C SER A 330 -35.65 -50.20 -48.69
N ASN A 331 -35.75 -49.10 -47.94
CA ASN A 331 -35.42 -49.05 -46.52
C ASN A 331 -36.28 -48.01 -45.75
N PRO A 332 -37.59 -48.28 -45.60
CA PRO A 332 -38.52 -47.35 -44.94
C PRO A 332 -38.13 -47.03 -43.48
N LYS A 333 -37.41 -47.95 -42.81
CA LYS A 333 -36.92 -47.73 -41.44
C LYS A 333 -35.97 -46.54 -41.37
N ALA A 334 -35.00 -46.45 -42.28
CA ALA A 334 -33.99 -45.39 -42.26
C ALA A 334 -34.63 -44.00 -42.45
N VAL A 335 -35.61 -43.89 -43.35
CA VAL A 335 -36.33 -42.64 -43.62
C VAL A 335 -37.22 -42.23 -42.43
N LEU A 336 -37.94 -43.18 -41.84
CA LEU A 336 -38.81 -42.87 -40.70
C LEU A 336 -38.01 -42.55 -39.43
N CYS A 337 -36.87 -43.21 -39.22
CA CYS A 337 -35.98 -42.89 -38.10
C CYS A 337 -35.34 -41.50 -38.24
N THR A 338 -34.96 -41.08 -39.46
CA THR A 338 -34.41 -39.73 -39.69
C THR A 338 -35.45 -38.63 -39.52
N LEU A 339 -36.73 -38.91 -39.78
CA LEU A 339 -37.82 -37.97 -39.49
C LEU A 339 -38.08 -37.82 -37.99
N VAL A 340 -37.99 -38.92 -37.24
CA VAL A 340 -38.37 -38.93 -35.82
C VAL A 340 -37.21 -38.57 -34.89
N SER A 341 -35.96 -38.72 -35.33
CA SER A 341 -34.78 -38.31 -34.55
C SER A 341 -34.73 -36.81 -34.22
N ALA A 342 -35.45 -35.98 -34.97
CA ALA A 342 -35.62 -34.56 -34.66
C ALA A 342 -36.50 -34.31 -33.42
N ALA A 343 -37.41 -35.24 -33.10
CA ALA A 343 -38.30 -35.16 -31.95
C ALA A 343 -37.85 -36.04 -30.77
N ASP A 344 -37.07 -37.09 -31.05
CA ASP A 344 -36.55 -38.01 -30.06
C ASP A 344 -35.06 -38.27 -30.26
N SER A 345 -34.26 -37.66 -29.41
CA SER A 345 -32.81 -37.82 -29.40
C SER A 345 -32.34 -39.07 -28.66
N SER A 346 -33.19 -39.78 -27.90
CA SER A 346 -32.79 -41.01 -27.20
C SER A 346 -32.73 -42.22 -28.14
N GLY A 347 -33.48 -42.16 -29.25
CA GLY A 347 -33.54 -43.21 -30.27
C GLY A 347 -34.60 -44.28 -30.00
N ASP A 348 -35.35 -44.18 -28.91
CA ASP A 348 -36.37 -45.14 -28.49
C ASP A 348 -37.49 -45.26 -29.53
N LEU A 349 -37.89 -44.14 -30.14
CA LEU A 349 -38.89 -44.14 -31.21
C LEU A 349 -38.38 -44.81 -32.49
N CYS A 350 -37.10 -44.67 -32.81
CA CYS A 350 -36.51 -45.35 -33.98
C CYS A 350 -36.45 -46.87 -33.77
N ASP A 351 -36.18 -47.33 -32.55
CA ASP A 351 -36.23 -48.75 -32.21
C ASP A 351 -37.64 -49.32 -32.32
N LEU A 352 -38.65 -48.56 -31.87
CA LEU A 352 -40.05 -48.95 -32.01
C LEU A 352 -40.48 -49.04 -33.49
N ILE A 353 -40.11 -48.06 -34.32
CA ILE A 353 -40.32 -48.09 -35.77
C ILE A 353 -39.68 -49.34 -36.38
N GLY A 354 -38.48 -49.70 -35.92
CA GLY A 354 -37.76 -50.89 -36.34
C GLY A 354 -38.46 -52.21 -35.99
N THR A 355 -39.32 -52.23 -34.98
CA THR A 355 -40.14 -53.41 -34.62
C THR A 355 -41.45 -53.50 -35.39
N LEU A 356 -41.97 -52.37 -35.89
CA LEU A 356 -43.25 -52.31 -36.60
C LEU A 356 -43.14 -52.51 -38.13
N LEU A 357 -41.94 -52.32 -38.71
CA LEU A 357 -41.72 -52.44 -40.15
C LEU A 357 -41.13 -53.81 -40.56
N PRO A 358 -41.49 -54.34 -41.74
CA PRO A 358 -40.97 -55.60 -42.25
C PRO A 358 -39.46 -55.50 -42.56
N ARG A 359 -38.70 -56.57 -42.29
CA ARG A 359 -37.28 -56.67 -42.64
C ARG A 359 -37.13 -56.98 -44.13
N GLY A 360 -36.47 -56.10 -44.88
CA GLY A 360 -36.17 -56.34 -46.29
C GLY A 360 -35.20 -57.52 -46.47
N ALA A 361 -35.54 -58.48 -47.33
CA ALA A 361 -34.61 -59.51 -47.78
C ALA A 361 -33.81 -58.99 -48.99
N PRO A 362 -32.53 -59.36 -49.16
CA PRO A 362 -31.67 -58.78 -50.19
C PRO A 362 -32.14 -59.04 -51.64
N PHE A 363 -33.08 -59.96 -51.88
CA PHE A 363 -33.58 -60.31 -53.23
C PHE A 363 -35.08 -60.65 -53.31
N GLY A 364 -35.96 -60.08 -52.46
CA GLY A 364 -37.41 -60.31 -52.57
C GLY A 364 -38.26 -59.51 -51.58
N THR A 365 -39.59 -59.49 -51.79
CA THR A 365 -40.55 -58.90 -50.84
C THR A 365 -40.49 -59.70 -49.53
N GLY A 366 -40.02 -59.09 -48.45
CA GLY A 366 -39.72 -59.75 -47.18
C GLY A 366 -40.89 -60.55 -46.61
N SER A 367 -40.58 -61.63 -45.89
CA SER A 367 -41.59 -62.47 -45.24
C SER A 367 -42.05 -61.86 -43.91
N TRP A 368 -43.31 -62.12 -43.58
CA TRP A 368 -43.89 -61.79 -42.27
C TRP A 368 -43.73 -62.97 -41.30
N TYR A 369 -43.79 -62.70 -40.01
CA TYR A 369 -43.69 -63.71 -38.96
C TYR A 369 -44.92 -64.64 -39.03
N GLY A 370 -44.76 -65.87 -39.52
CA GLY A 370 -45.82 -66.89 -39.55
C GLY A 370 -45.89 -67.80 -40.78
N GLU A 371 -45.19 -67.50 -41.88
CA GLU A 371 -45.15 -68.42 -43.03
C GLU A 371 -44.14 -69.56 -42.80
N LYS A 372 -44.61 -70.81 -42.97
CA LYS A 372 -43.77 -72.01 -42.84
C LYS A 372 -42.81 -72.10 -44.02
N TYR A 373 -41.52 -72.19 -43.70
CA TYR A 373 -40.42 -72.45 -44.62
C TYR A 373 -40.68 -73.70 -45.47
N ASP A 374 -40.64 -73.55 -46.80
CA ASP A 374 -40.64 -74.67 -47.75
C ASP A 374 -39.21 -75.23 -47.90
N PRO A 375 -38.91 -76.42 -47.36
CA PRO A 375 -37.57 -76.98 -47.42
C PRO A 375 -37.20 -77.54 -48.80
N THR A 376 -38.14 -77.62 -49.74
CA THR A 376 -37.90 -78.22 -51.07
C THR A 376 -37.33 -77.23 -52.08
N LEU A 377 -37.09 -75.97 -51.68
CA LEU A 377 -36.69 -74.87 -52.56
C LEU A 377 -37.58 -74.82 -53.81
N ASN A 378 -38.89 -74.75 -53.61
CA ASN A 378 -39.86 -74.70 -54.71
C ASN A 378 -39.84 -75.95 -55.61
N GLY A 379 -39.64 -77.13 -55.00
CA GLY A 379 -39.65 -78.43 -55.69
C GLY A 379 -38.36 -78.80 -56.43
N LEU A 380 -37.25 -78.09 -56.22
CA LEU A 380 -35.97 -78.36 -56.87
C LEU A 380 -35.11 -79.40 -56.14
N VAL A 381 -35.49 -79.80 -54.93
CA VAL A 381 -34.78 -80.82 -54.15
C VAL A 381 -35.79 -81.79 -53.56
N GLU A 382 -35.63 -83.08 -53.87
CA GLU A 382 -36.48 -84.14 -53.32
C GLU A 382 -36.02 -84.42 -51.88
N VAL A 383 -36.93 -84.23 -50.93
CA VAL A 383 -36.67 -84.43 -49.51
C VAL A 383 -37.19 -85.82 -49.15
N ASP A 384 -36.31 -86.81 -49.19
CA ASP A 384 -36.63 -88.15 -48.68
C ASP A 384 -36.64 -88.12 -47.14
N ARG A 385 -37.63 -88.77 -46.54
CA ARG A 385 -38.09 -88.48 -45.17
C ARG A 385 -37.34 -89.20 -44.06
#